data_AF-A0A1Q7IWP3-F1
#
_entry.id   AF-A0A1Q7IWP3-F1
#
_cell.length_a   1.000
_cell.length_b   1.000
_cell.length_c   1.000
_cell.angle_alpha   90.00
_cell.angle_beta   90.00
_cell.angle_gamma   90.00
#
_symmetry.space_group_name_H-M   'P 1'
#
loop_
_entity.id
_entity.type
_entity.pdbx_description
1 polymer ?
#
loop_
_entity_poly.entity_id
_entity_poly.type
_entity_poly.pdbx_seq_one_letter_code
_entity_poly.pdbx_strand_id
1 'polypeptide(L)'
;MPKGSSKSTAAIQRLLEERRQYEAWLARLDAAGDATPTSVRTRVKADYQARLIQVTDELKVHAEAARQMVLQRREFRAELQRKETQAAERLSETELRHAVGEYDEAQWSQVHKDALAELVSVREELQSIDADIAQLEELDRPAGEKPRVGPPPKPRPEAAGEPRFEKKAPVDELAFLKSVTEDEKGAAPSPRRASGSQYQPVIPGDPPRGAPMSAHATPTAQTNDEPDPEQERTLKCKECGRMNLPTEWYCEGCGAELAAL
;
A
#
# COMPACT_ATOMS: atom_id res chain seq x y z
N MET A 1 -16.58 7.11 4.51
CA MET A 1 -17.20 8.28 5.21
C MET A 1 -16.12 8.98 6.05
N PRO A 2 -15.27 9.87 5.49
CA PRO A 2 -14.02 10.26 6.14
C PRO A 2 -14.14 11.35 7.22
N LYS A 3 -15.14 12.24 7.13
CA LYS A 3 -15.22 13.51 7.90
C LYS A 3 -15.28 13.37 9.43
N GLY A 4 -15.58 12.17 9.95
CA GLY A 4 -15.55 11.87 11.38
C GLY A 4 -14.13 11.52 11.87
N SER A 5 -13.45 10.62 11.16
CA SER A 5 -12.12 10.12 11.54
C SER A 5 -11.10 11.26 11.64
N SER A 6 -11.02 12.14 10.63
CA SER A 6 -10.09 13.28 10.60
C SER A 6 -10.25 14.24 11.80
N LYS A 7 -11.46 14.38 12.35
CA LYS A 7 -11.70 15.19 13.55
C LYS A 7 -11.18 14.50 14.82
N SER A 8 -11.37 13.18 14.92
CA SER A 8 -10.80 12.37 16.00
C SER A 8 -9.27 12.40 15.97
N THR A 9 -8.67 12.29 14.78
CA THR A 9 -7.22 12.44 14.56
C THR A 9 -6.68 13.75 15.13
N ALA A 10 -7.30 14.88 14.78
CA ALA A 10 -6.87 16.20 15.28
C ALA A 10 -7.05 16.35 16.80
N ALA A 11 -8.11 15.78 17.38
CA ALA A 11 -8.32 15.78 18.83
C ALA A 11 -7.24 14.96 19.57
N ILE A 12 -6.95 13.75 19.10
CA ILE A 12 -5.90 12.87 19.65
C ILE A 12 -4.52 13.54 19.54
N GLN A 13 -4.17 14.12 18.39
CA GLN A 13 -2.92 14.85 18.20
C GLN A 13 -2.77 16.02 19.17
N ARG A 14 -3.84 16.81 19.38
CA ARG A 14 -3.85 17.90 20.36
C ARG A 14 -3.64 17.39 21.80
N LEU A 15 -4.38 16.36 22.22
CA LEU A 15 -4.26 15.78 23.57
C LEU A 15 -2.86 15.19 23.82
N LEU A 16 -2.24 14.56 22.82
CA LEU A 16 -0.86 14.06 22.91
C LEU A 16 0.16 15.20 23.12
N GLU A 17 -0.06 16.36 22.49
CA GLU A 17 0.79 17.53 22.65
C GLU A 17 0.58 18.24 24.00
N GLU A 18 -0.68 18.41 24.44
CA GLU A 18 -0.98 18.90 25.80
C GLU A 18 -0.38 17.99 26.87
N ARG A 19 -0.47 16.67 26.71
CA ARG A 19 0.18 15.67 27.57
C ARG A 19 1.70 15.91 27.67
N ARG A 20 2.39 16.06 26.54
CA ARG A 20 3.84 16.35 26.49
C ARG A 20 4.19 17.67 27.18
N GLN A 21 3.35 18.69 27.05
CA GLN A 21 3.56 19.98 27.69
C GLN A 21 3.44 19.89 29.22
N TYR A 22 2.43 19.19 29.74
CA TYR A 22 2.33 18.93 31.18
C TYR A 22 3.49 18.07 31.72
N GLU A 23 3.88 16.99 31.01
CA GLU A 23 5.06 16.18 31.35
C GLU A 23 6.35 17.04 31.39
N ALA A 24 6.54 17.93 30.41
CA ALA A 24 7.69 18.83 30.35
C ALA A 24 7.68 19.93 31.42
N TRP A 25 6.52 20.48 31.79
CA TRP A 25 6.41 21.46 32.88
C TRP A 25 6.67 20.81 34.24
N LEU A 26 6.20 19.58 34.46
CA LEU A 26 6.51 18.80 35.67
C LEU A 26 8.01 18.52 35.79
N ALA A 27 8.66 18.09 34.70
CA ALA A 27 10.11 17.86 34.69
C ALA A 27 10.92 19.14 35.00
N ARG A 28 10.51 20.29 34.47
CA ARG A 28 11.14 21.59 34.80
C ARG A 28 10.90 22.00 36.26
N LEU A 29 9.70 21.75 36.79
CA LEU A 29 9.33 22.09 38.17
C LEU A 29 10.12 21.28 39.20
N ASP A 30 10.41 20.01 38.90
CA ASP A 30 11.26 19.14 39.73
C ASP A 30 12.75 19.49 39.59
N ALA A 31 13.19 19.96 38.42
CA ALA A 31 14.56 20.43 38.20
C ALA A 31 14.85 21.84 38.79
N ALA A 32 13.83 22.63 39.12
CA ALA A 32 13.96 24.04 39.51
C ALA A 32 14.60 24.29 40.89
N GLY A 33 14.84 23.26 41.68
CA GLY A 33 15.46 23.37 43.02
C GLY A 33 14.63 24.21 44.00
N ASP A 34 15.25 24.59 45.13
CA ASP A 34 14.57 25.23 46.27
C ASP A 34 14.46 26.77 46.21
N ALA A 35 14.50 27.35 45.01
CA ALA A 35 14.28 28.79 44.80
C ALA A 35 12.86 29.29 45.15
N THR A 36 11.90 28.37 45.31
CA THR A 36 10.47 28.66 45.56
C THR A 36 10.00 27.93 46.82
N PRO A 37 9.13 28.52 47.67
CA PRO A 37 8.59 27.85 48.85
C PRO A 37 7.88 26.53 48.51
N THR A 38 8.17 25.47 49.27
CA THR A 38 7.70 24.10 49.01
C THR A 38 6.18 23.99 48.88
N SER A 39 5.42 24.74 49.69
CA SER A 39 3.95 24.79 49.65
C SER A 39 3.37 25.45 48.38
N VAL A 40 4.18 26.20 47.63
CA VAL A 40 3.83 26.68 46.28
C VAL A 40 4.18 25.61 45.25
N ARG A 41 5.41 25.05 45.29
CA ARG A 41 5.84 23.98 44.37
C ARG A 41 4.87 22.79 44.38
N THR A 42 4.48 22.30 45.56
CA THR A 42 3.56 21.16 45.70
C THR A 42 2.18 21.44 45.10
N ARG A 43 1.64 22.67 45.24
CA ARG A 43 0.34 23.03 44.67
C ARG A 43 0.39 23.12 43.14
N VAL A 44 1.42 23.74 42.57
CA VAL A 44 1.61 23.81 41.12
C VAL A 44 1.87 22.42 40.53
N LYS A 45 2.62 21.57 41.25
CA LYS A 45 2.83 20.16 40.85
C LYS A 45 1.51 19.38 40.82
N ALA A 46 0.68 19.53 41.86
CA ALA A 46 -0.62 18.85 41.93
C ALA A 46 -1.59 19.30 40.82
N ASP A 47 -1.62 20.58 40.47
CA ASP A 47 -2.42 21.11 39.35
C ASP A 47 -1.99 20.50 38.00
N TYR A 48 -0.70 20.54 37.67
CA TYR A 48 -0.20 19.91 36.44
C TYR A 48 -0.38 18.38 36.44
N GLN A 49 -0.26 17.70 37.59
CA GLN A 49 -0.55 16.28 37.70
C GLN A 49 -2.04 15.96 37.47
N ALA A 50 -2.95 16.77 38.01
CA ALA A 50 -4.39 16.58 37.80
C ALA A 50 -4.79 16.75 36.33
N ARG A 51 -4.25 17.79 35.65
CA ARG A 51 -4.48 18.01 34.22
C ARG A 51 -3.86 16.91 33.35
N LEU A 52 -2.67 16.44 33.71
CA LEU A 52 -2.02 15.32 33.03
C LEU A 52 -2.85 14.02 33.15
N ILE A 53 -3.46 13.76 34.31
CA ILE A 53 -4.39 12.64 34.51
C ILE A 53 -5.61 12.81 33.60
N GLN A 54 -6.27 13.98 33.62
CA GLN A 54 -7.44 14.27 32.78
C GLN A 54 -7.16 14.03 31.29
N VAL A 55 -6.10 14.63 30.74
CA VAL A 55 -5.71 14.44 29.32
C VAL A 55 -5.37 12.98 29.01
N THR A 56 -4.77 12.26 29.96
CA THR A 56 -4.47 10.82 29.81
C THR A 56 -5.74 9.97 29.83
N ASP A 57 -6.77 10.36 30.56
CA ASP A 57 -8.07 9.67 30.59
C ASP A 57 -8.91 9.99 29.35
N GLU A 58 -8.91 11.24 28.86
CA GLU A 58 -9.52 11.61 27.58
C GLU A 58 -8.88 10.84 26.40
N LEU A 59 -7.55 10.69 26.40
CA LEU A 59 -6.84 9.84 25.42
C LEU A 59 -7.27 8.37 25.47
N LYS A 60 -7.55 7.80 26.65
CA LYS A 60 -8.07 6.42 26.77
C LYS A 60 -9.44 6.28 26.14
N VAL A 61 -10.35 7.24 26.38
CA VAL A 61 -11.71 7.23 25.80
C VAL A 61 -11.65 7.30 24.28
N HIS A 62 -10.79 8.16 23.71
CA HIS A 62 -10.57 8.20 22.26
C HIS A 62 -10.00 6.89 21.69
N ALA A 63 -9.05 6.27 22.40
CA ALA A 63 -8.45 5.00 22.02
C ALA A 63 -9.45 3.83 22.10
N GLU A 64 -10.28 3.77 23.14
CA GLU A 64 -11.36 2.79 23.28
C GLU A 64 -12.39 2.92 22.16
N ALA A 65 -12.81 4.15 21.84
CA ALA A 65 -13.70 4.41 20.71
C ALA A 65 -13.09 3.97 19.36
N ALA A 66 -11.80 4.23 19.14
CA ALA A 66 -11.09 3.77 17.94
C ALA A 66 -11.07 2.23 17.86
N ARG A 67 -10.73 1.54 18.94
CA ARG A 67 -10.69 0.06 18.98
C ARG A 67 -12.06 -0.57 18.76
N GLN A 68 -13.14 -0.02 19.32
CA GLN A 68 -14.51 -0.49 19.03
C GLN A 68 -14.86 -0.34 17.54
N MET A 69 -14.48 0.78 16.93
CA MET A 69 -14.75 1.04 15.52
C MET A 69 -13.89 0.15 14.59
N VAL A 70 -12.68 -0.23 15.00
CA VAL A 70 -11.87 -1.26 14.32
C VAL A 70 -12.54 -2.64 14.36
N LEU A 71 -13.15 -3.04 15.49
CA LEU A 71 -13.88 -4.31 15.58
C LEU A 71 -15.05 -4.35 14.60
N GLN A 72 -15.92 -3.34 14.61
CA GLN A 72 -17.06 -3.21 13.69
C GLN A 72 -16.62 -3.20 12.21
N ARG A 73 -15.49 -2.54 11.90
CA ARG A 73 -14.92 -2.54 10.55
C ARG A 73 -14.41 -3.92 10.12
N ARG A 74 -13.77 -4.67 11.02
CA ARG A 74 -13.30 -6.05 10.77
C ARG A 74 -14.46 -7.04 10.60
N GLU A 75 -15.57 -6.86 11.30
CA GLU A 75 -16.80 -7.65 11.11
C GLU A 75 -17.39 -7.41 9.71
N PHE A 76 -17.57 -6.15 9.31
CA PHE A 76 -18.06 -5.78 7.98
C PHE A 76 -17.09 -6.20 6.85
N ARG A 77 -15.77 -6.14 7.08
CA ARG A 77 -14.76 -6.72 6.19
C ARG A 77 -15.02 -8.22 5.96
N ALA A 78 -15.26 -8.98 7.03
CA ALA A 78 -15.53 -10.42 6.92
C ALA A 78 -16.85 -10.72 6.18
N GLU A 79 -17.84 -9.82 6.22
CA GLU A 79 -19.03 -9.90 5.36
C GLU A 79 -18.69 -9.63 3.88
N LEU A 80 -17.92 -8.58 3.59
CA LEU A 80 -17.47 -8.27 2.23
C LEU A 80 -16.59 -9.39 1.64
N GLN A 81 -15.72 -10.03 2.43
CA GLN A 81 -14.93 -11.18 1.98
C GLN A 81 -15.81 -12.38 1.58
N ARG A 82 -16.91 -12.63 2.30
CA ARG A 82 -17.90 -13.65 1.89
C ARG A 82 -18.61 -13.28 0.59
N LYS A 83 -18.93 -11.99 0.39
CA LYS A 83 -19.47 -11.50 -0.89
C LYS A 83 -18.45 -11.60 -2.04
N GLU A 84 -17.16 -11.38 -1.78
CA GLU A 84 -16.11 -11.51 -2.82
C GLU A 84 -16.03 -12.95 -3.33
N THR A 85 -16.05 -13.93 -2.43
CA THR A 85 -16.14 -15.36 -2.79
C THR A 85 -17.39 -15.63 -3.64
N GLN A 86 -18.56 -15.16 -3.21
CA GLN A 86 -19.82 -15.36 -3.94
C GLN A 86 -19.83 -14.68 -5.32
N ALA A 87 -19.26 -13.49 -5.45
CA ALA A 87 -19.15 -12.79 -6.74
C ALA A 87 -18.15 -13.46 -7.69
N ALA A 88 -17.05 -14.02 -7.16
CA ALA A 88 -16.09 -14.79 -7.94
C ALA A 88 -16.64 -16.17 -8.37
N GLU A 89 -17.39 -16.84 -7.49
CA GLU A 89 -18.15 -18.07 -7.81
C GLU A 89 -19.20 -17.78 -8.88
N ARG A 90 -19.96 -16.69 -8.75
CA ARG A 90 -20.95 -16.24 -9.76
C ARG A 90 -20.31 -15.95 -11.11
N LEU A 91 -19.16 -15.26 -11.14
CA LEU A 91 -18.40 -15.03 -12.38
C LEU A 91 -18.03 -16.35 -13.05
N SER A 92 -17.46 -17.28 -12.29
CA SER A 92 -17.07 -18.62 -12.77
C SER A 92 -18.27 -19.45 -13.25
N GLU A 93 -19.44 -19.31 -12.61
CA GLU A 93 -20.70 -19.93 -13.07
C GLU A 93 -21.16 -19.33 -14.42
N THR A 94 -21.04 -18.01 -14.61
CA THR A 94 -21.40 -17.37 -15.89
C THR A 94 -20.44 -17.75 -17.02
N GLU A 95 -19.14 -17.83 -16.75
CA GLU A 95 -18.12 -18.34 -17.68
C GLU A 95 -18.43 -19.78 -18.10
N LEU A 96 -18.76 -20.65 -17.14
CA LEU A 96 -19.11 -22.04 -17.40
C LEU A 96 -20.41 -22.17 -18.22
N ARG A 97 -21.45 -21.39 -17.92
CA ARG A 97 -22.70 -21.35 -18.70
C ARG A 97 -22.46 -20.97 -20.16
N HIS A 98 -21.63 -19.95 -20.40
CA HIS A 98 -21.28 -19.56 -21.76
C HIS A 98 -20.49 -20.67 -22.47
N ALA A 99 -19.52 -21.30 -21.79
CA ALA A 99 -18.77 -22.43 -22.35
C ALA A 99 -19.62 -23.68 -22.64
N VAL A 100 -20.76 -23.86 -21.95
CA VAL A 100 -21.77 -24.89 -22.23
C VAL A 100 -22.73 -24.48 -23.36
N GLY A 101 -22.79 -23.19 -23.71
CA GLY A 101 -23.68 -22.64 -24.74
C GLY A 101 -25.07 -22.25 -24.23
N GLU A 102 -25.24 -22.00 -22.92
CA GLU A 102 -26.50 -21.48 -22.35
C GLU A 102 -26.76 -20.00 -22.72
N TYR A 103 -25.71 -19.26 -23.10
CA TYR A 103 -25.78 -17.85 -23.50
C TYR A 103 -25.31 -17.66 -24.95
N ASP A 104 -26.00 -16.79 -25.70
CA ASP A 104 -25.45 -16.20 -26.93
C ASP A 104 -24.46 -15.06 -26.61
N GLU A 105 -23.67 -14.63 -27.60
CA GLU A 105 -22.64 -13.58 -27.43
C GLU A 105 -23.18 -12.24 -26.87
N ALA A 106 -24.43 -11.87 -27.17
CA ALA A 106 -25.02 -10.64 -26.67
C ALA A 106 -25.48 -10.77 -25.20
N GLN A 107 -26.06 -11.93 -24.85
CA GLN A 107 -26.38 -12.28 -23.47
C GLN A 107 -25.10 -12.40 -22.63
N TRP A 108 -24.10 -13.11 -23.15
CA TRP A 108 -22.79 -13.31 -22.53
C TRP A 108 -22.10 -11.97 -22.24
N SER A 109 -21.99 -11.09 -23.24
CA SER A 109 -21.35 -9.77 -23.09
C SER A 109 -21.94 -8.95 -21.93
N GLN A 110 -23.27 -8.98 -21.75
CA GLN A 110 -23.93 -8.27 -20.65
C GLN A 110 -23.77 -9.00 -19.31
N VAL A 111 -24.04 -10.31 -19.25
CA VAL A 111 -23.99 -11.10 -18.00
C VAL A 111 -22.58 -11.16 -17.41
N HIS A 112 -21.56 -11.34 -18.25
CA HIS A 112 -20.15 -11.33 -17.85
C HIS A 112 -19.72 -9.96 -17.31
N LYS A 113 -20.13 -8.87 -17.99
CA LYS A 113 -19.86 -7.50 -17.57
C LYS A 113 -20.48 -7.18 -16.22
N ASP A 114 -21.72 -7.61 -15.97
CA ASP A 114 -22.41 -7.38 -14.69
C ASP A 114 -21.77 -8.19 -13.55
N ALA A 115 -21.37 -9.44 -13.79
CA ALA A 115 -20.64 -10.26 -12.81
C ALA A 115 -19.25 -9.69 -12.47
N LEU A 116 -18.51 -9.20 -13.48
CA LEU A 116 -17.25 -8.49 -13.29
C LEU A 116 -17.44 -7.19 -12.49
N ALA A 117 -18.48 -6.41 -12.80
CA ALA A 117 -18.77 -5.15 -12.11
C ALA A 117 -19.10 -5.37 -10.63
N GLU A 118 -19.87 -6.43 -10.30
CA GLU A 118 -20.15 -6.82 -8.91
C GLU A 118 -18.85 -7.20 -8.16
N LEU A 119 -18.00 -8.04 -8.76
CA LEU A 119 -16.73 -8.46 -8.16
C LEU A 119 -15.74 -7.30 -7.96
N VAL A 120 -15.68 -6.35 -8.91
CA VAL A 120 -14.87 -5.14 -8.77
C VAL A 120 -15.41 -4.24 -7.66
N SER A 121 -16.72 -3.97 -7.62
CA SER A 121 -17.36 -3.15 -6.59
C SER A 121 -17.08 -3.69 -5.18
N VAL A 122 -17.20 -5.00 -4.96
CA VAL A 122 -16.91 -5.62 -3.65
C VAL A 122 -15.43 -5.51 -3.28
N ARG A 123 -14.52 -5.57 -4.26
CA ARG A 123 -13.07 -5.39 -4.04
C ARG A 123 -12.69 -3.95 -3.72
N GLU A 124 -13.32 -2.97 -4.35
CA GLU A 124 -13.15 -1.55 -4.02
C GLU A 124 -13.68 -1.23 -2.61
N GLU A 125 -14.84 -1.80 -2.23
CA GLU A 125 -15.34 -1.72 -0.86
C GLU A 125 -14.36 -2.36 0.15
N LEU A 126 -13.78 -3.53 -0.16
CA LEU A 126 -12.77 -4.17 0.70
C LEU A 126 -11.53 -3.31 0.88
N GLN A 127 -10.96 -2.75 -0.20
CA GLN A 127 -9.80 -1.87 -0.14
C GLN A 127 -10.09 -0.61 0.69
N SER A 128 -11.28 -0.03 0.53
CA SER A 128 -11.75 1.13 1.29
C SER A 128 -11.88 0.82 2.79
N ILE A 129 -12.40 -0.36 3.14
CA ILE A 129 -12.53 -0.80 4.54
C ILE A 129 -11.17 -1.14 5.16
N ASP A 130 -10.23 -1.73 4.43
CA ASP A 130 -8.88 -2.02 4.92
C ASP A 130 -8.07 -0.74 5.14
N ALA A 131 -8.24 0.27 4.30
CA ALA A 131 -7.70 1.61 4.52
C ALA A 131 -8.31 2.30 5.76
N ASP A 132 -9.64 2.23 5.94
CA ASP A 132 -10.34 2.73 7.14
C ASP A 132 -9.83 2.03 8.42
N ILE A 133 -9.59 0.72 8.40
CA ILE A 133 -9.02 -0.06 9.52
C ILE A 133 -7.60 0.40 9.82
N ALA A 134 -6.72 0.44 8.81
CA ALA A 134 -5.32 0.85 8.99
C ALA A 134 -5.21 2.29 9.54
N GLN A 135 -6.06 3.20 9.08
CA GLN A 135 -6.12 4.56 9.62
C GLN A 135 -6.55 4.58 11.09
N LEU A 136 -7.51 3.75 11.52
CA LEU A 136 -7.96 3.71 12.91
C LEU A 136 -6.93 3.05 13.84
N GLU A 137 -6.19 2.04 13.37
CA GLU A 137 -5.10 1.41 14.12
C GLU A 137 -3.90 2.35 14.30
N GLU A 138 -3.64 3.25 13.35
CA GLU A 138 -2.68 4.34 13.49
C GLU A 138 -3.07 5.34 14.60
N LEU A 139 -4.36 5.57 14.83
CA LEU A 139 -4.84 6.46 15.91
C LEU A 139 -4.75 5.84 17.31
N ASP A 140 -4.85 4.51 17.42
CA ASP A 140 -4.72 3.80 18.70
C ASP A 140 -3.25 3.75 19.18
N ARG A 141 -2.30 3.58 18.26
CA ARG A 141 -0.86 3.42 18.55
C ARG A 141 -0.27 4.47 19.51
N PRO A 142 -0.40 5.79 19.27
CA PRO A 142 0.21 6.79 20.16
C PRO A 142 -0.54 6.96 21.49
N ALA A 143 -1.80 6.53 21.59
CA ALA A 143 -2.55 6.52 22.85
C ALA A 143 -2.22 5.27 23.70
N GLY A 144 -1.92 4.14 23.06
CA GLY A 144 -1.45 2.92 23.71
C GLY A 144 -0.02 3.00 24.25
N GLU A 145 0.85 3.86 23.70
CA GLU A 145 2.23 3.99 24.18
C GLU A 145 2.32 4.74 25.52
N LYS A 146 2.33 3.94 26.59
CA LYS A 146 2.69 4.37 27.95
C LYS A 146 4.06 5.05 27.94
N PRO A 147 4.27 6.13 28.70
CA PRO A 147 5.58 6.76 28.79
C PRO A 147 6.58 5.74 29.35
N ARG A 148 7.63 5.44 28.57
CA ARG A 148 8.75 4.63 29.02
C ARG A 148 9.61 5.43 30.00
N VAL A 149 9.11 5.59 31.23
CA VAL A 149 9.90 6.02 32.39
C VAL A 149 10.85 4.88 32.72
N GLY A 150 11.93 4.78 31.94
CA GLY A 150 12.99 3.81 32.16
C GLY A 150 13.62 4.07 33.53
N PRO A 151 13.77 3.06 34.40
CA PRO A 151 14.58 3.20 35.61
C PRO A 151 15.98 3.68 35.23
N PRO A 152 16.60 4.60 35.99
CA PRO A 152 17.95 5.06 35.69
C PRO A 152 18.90 3.85 35.62
N PRO A 153 19.82 3.80 34.64
CA PRO A 153 20.69 2.65 34.46
C PRO A 153 21.56 2.46 35.70
N LYS A 154 21.35 1.36 36.43
CA LYS A 154 22.19 0.99 37.56
C LYS A 154 23.63 0.81 37.07
N PRO A 155 24.64 1.41 37.73
CA PRO A 155 26.04 1.15 37.36
C PRO A 155 26.32 -0.34 37.48
N ARG A 156 26.87 -0.92 36.40
CA ARG A 156 27.19 -2.34 36.31
C ARG A 156 28.54 -2.59 36.99
N PRO A 157 28.61 -3.38 38.09
CA PRO A 157 29.90 -3.81 38.63
C PRO A 157 30.57 -4.79 37.67
N GLU A 158 31.90 -4.74 37.60
CA GLU A 158 32.69 -5.65 36.75
C GLU A 158 32.94 -7.02 37.39
N ALA A 159 33.10 -8.01 36.50
CA ALA A 159 33.86 -9.26 36.64
C ALA A 159 33.79 -10.07 37.95
N ALA A 160 33.08 -11.21 37.90
CA ALA A 160 33.45 -12.43 38.63
C ALA A 160 32.95 -13.71 37.90
N GLY A 161 33.87 -14.57 37.45
CA GLY A 161 33.66 -16.00 37.16
C GLY A 161 32.80 -16.43 35.96
N GLU A 162 33.43 -17.01 34.92
CA GLU A 162 32.74 -18.04 34.11
C GLU A 162 32.55 -19.32 34.94
N PRO A 163 31.55 -20.16 34.61
CA PRO A 163 31.93 -21.41 33.96
C PRO A 163 31.33 -21.55 32.56
N ARG A 164 32.12 -22.11 31.64
CA ARG A 164 31.74 -22.29 30.24
C ARG A 164 30.75 -23.44 30.09
N PHE A 165 29.59 -23.16 29.49
CA PHE A 165 28.76 -24.19 28.87
C PHE A 165 29.12 -24.32 27.38
N GLU A 166 29.20 -25.55 26.90
CA GLU A 166 29.61 -25.86 25.54
C GLU A 166 28.57 -25.35 24.52
N LYS A 167 29.03 -24.54 23.56
CA LYS A 167 28.24 -24.25 22.36
C LYS A 167 28.32 -25.47 21.45
N LYS A 168 27.21 -26.18 21.27
CA LYS A 168 27.07 -27.13 20.15
C LYS A 168 27.34 -26.38 18.84
N ALA A 169 28.06 -27.04 17.92
CA ALA A 169 28.45 -26.42 16.66
C ALA A 169 27.21 -25.99 15.84
N PRO A 170 27.30 -24.91 15.05
CA PRO A 170 26.30 -24.62 14.04
C PRO A 170 26.25 -25.77 13.03
N VAL A 171 25.04 -26.17 12.65
CA VAL A 171 24.84 -27.11 11.54
C VAL A 171 25.12 -26.36 10.24
N ASP A 172 26.06 -26.84 9.44
CA ASP A 172 26.38 -26.24 8.15
C ASP A 172 25.39 -26.73 7.07
N GLU A 173 24.31 -25.98 6.88
CA GLU A 173 23.25 -26.32 5.92
C GLU A 173 23.73 -26.27 4.44
N LEU A 174 24.88 -25.64 4.16
CA LEU A 174 25.51 -25.66 2.84
C LEU A 174 26.17 -27.02 2.53
N ALA A 175 26.58 -27.78 3.56
CA ALA A 175 27.05 -29.15 3.39
C ALA A 175 25.90 -30.11 3.03
N PHE A 176 24.71 -29.88 3.60
CA PHE A 176 23.52 -30.68 3.28
C PHE A 176 23.09 -30.51 1.82
N LEU A 177 23.00 -29.27 1.32
CA LEU A 177 22.62 -28.99 -0.07
C LEU A 177 23.59 -29.59 -1.11
N LYS A 178 24.88 -29.75 -0.78
CA LYS A 178 25.85 -30.49 -1.61
C LYS A 178 25.57 -31.99 -1.67
N SER A 179 25.25 -32.63 -0.54
CA SER A 179 24.95 -34.07 -0.50
C SER A 179 23.68 -34.49 -1.26
N VAL A 180 22.87 -33.53 -1.71
CA VAL A 180 21.69 -33.76 -2.56
C VAL A 180 22.00 -33.55 -4.06
N THR A 181 23.18 -33.03 -4.41
CA THR A 181 23.55 -32.65 -5.79
C THR A 181 24.83 -33.28 -6.34
N GLU A 182 25.70 -33.85 -5.50
CA GLU A 182 26.95 -34.50 -5.92
C GLU A 182 26.99 -36.00 -5.55
N ASP A 183 26.33 -36.87 -6.33
CA ASP A 183 26.70 -38.30 -6.41
C ASP A 183 26.52 -38.84 -7.85
N GLU A 184 27.62 -38.86 -8.62
CA GLU A 184 27.68 -39.49 -9.94
C GLU A 184 28.80 -40.55 -9.98
N LYS A 185 28.44 -41.83 -9.79
CA LYS A 185 29.16 -42.95 -10.43
C LYS A 185 28.41 -44.29 -10.52
N GLY A 186 27.68 -44.44 -11.62
CA GLY A 186 27.95 -45.55 -12.53
C GLY A 186 27.19 -46.88 -12.38
N ALA A 187 25.98 -46.93 -12.95
CA ALA A 187 25.49 -48.11 -13.67
C ALA A 187 24.55 -47.68 -14.82
N ALA A 188 24.61 -48.38 -15.96
CA ALA A 188 23.83 -48.10 -17.18
C ALA A 188 22.58 -49.02 -17.25
N PRO A 189 21.57 -48.86 -18.17
CA PRO A 189 21.67 -48.31 -19.54
C PRO A 189 20.63 -47.25 -19.94
N SER A 190 20.75 -46.75 -21.18
CA SER A 190 20.04 -45.57 -21.73
C SER A 190 19.21 -45.88 -22.99
N PRO A 191 18.07 -45.19 -23.18
CA PRO A 191 17.44 -45.01 -24.49
C PRO A 191 17.89 -43.70 -25.18
N ARG A 192 18.81 -43.84 -26.14
CA ARG A 192 19.09 -42.97 -27.32
C ARG A 192 18.86 -41.45 -27.22
N ARG A 193 19.98 -40.75 -27.09
CA ARG A 193 20.26 -39.36 -27.55
C ARG A 193 19.60 -38.99 -28.89
N ALA A 194 19.02 -37.79 -28.96
CA ALA A 194 19.01 -36.94 -30.15
C ALA A 194 19.83 -35.65 -29.83
N SER A 195 20.71 -35.21 -30.73
CA SER A 195 21.60 -34.07 -30.47
C SER A 195 20.93 -32.73 -30.75
N GLY A 196 21.17 -31.73 -29.91
CA GLY A 196 20.97 -30.34 -30.30
C GLY A 196 21.97 -29.90 -31.37
N SER A 197 21.52 -29.04 -32.27
CA SER A 197 22.38 -28.29 -33.21
C SER A 197 21.93 -26.83 -33.25
N GLN A 198 22.82 -25.95 -33.67
CA GLN A 198 22.68 -24.50 -33.49
C GLN A 198 21.71 -23.87 -34.50
N TYR A 199 20.97 -22.85 -34.07
CA TYR A 199 20.43 -21.85 -35.00
C TYR A 199 20.41 -20.46 -34.36
N GLN A 200 21.09 -19.50 -34.99
CA GLN A 200 20.86 -18.07 -34.77
C GLN A 200 20.12 -17.51 -35.99
N PRO A 201 19.15 -16.60 -35.81
CA PRO A 201 18.56 -15.87 -36.93
C PRO A 201 19.62 -14.97 -37.60
N VAL A 202 19.77 -15.11 -38.91
CA VAL A 202 20.61 -14.21 -39.73
C VAL A 202 19.79 -12.96 -40.10
N ILE A 203 20.42 -11.79 -40.11
CA ILE A 203 19.84 -10.53 -40.59
C ILE A 203 20.39 -10.22 -41.99
N PRO A 204 19.57 -10.28 -43.07
CA PRO A 204 19.91 -9.73 -44.38
C PRO A 204 19.52 -8.25 -44.49
N GLY A 205 20.22 -7.49 -45.35
CA GLY A 205 19.96 -6.06 -45.59
C GLY A 205 19.48 -5.71 -47.00
N ASP A 206 19.09 -4.45 -47.17
CA ASP A 206 18.56 -3.79 -48.38
C ASP A 206 19.55 -3.58 -49.55
N PRO A 207 19.09 -3.19 -50.77
CA PRO A 207 17.72 -3.16 -51.31
C PRO A 207 17.60 -4.06 -52.59
N PRO A 208 17.61 -3.65 -53.90
CA PRO A 208 17.46 -2.36 -54.59
C PRO A 208 16.30 -2.26 -55.63
N ARG A 209 15.36 -1.32 -55.40
CA ARG A 209 14.65 -0.50 -56.41
C ARG A 209 14.00 -1.19 -57.65
N GLY A 210 12.66 -1.36 -57.61
CA GLY A 210 11.83 -1.58 -58.80
C GLY A 210 10.34 -1.27 -58.54
N ALA A 211 9.68 -0.54 -59.44
CA ALA A 211 8.26 -0.16 -59.38
C ALA A 211 7.73 0.05 -60.82
N PRO A 212 6.40 0.14 -61.08
CA PRO A 212 5.25 0.01 -60.18
C PRO A 212 4.22 -1.06 -60.64
N MET A 213 3.11 -1.25 -59.90
CA MET A 213 1.73 -0.97 -60.37
C MET A 213 0.64 -1.50 -59.42
N SER A 214 -0.52 -0.83 -59.48
CA SER A 214 -1.75 -0.95 -58.69
C SER A 214 -2.37 -2.35 -58.54
N ALA A 215 -2.98 -2.62 -57.38
CA ALA A 215 -4.45 -2.79 -57.26
C ALA A 215 -4.97 -2.88 -55.80
N HIS A 216 -6.01 -2.09 -55.52
CA HIS A 216 -7.09 -2.23 -54.54
C HIS A 216 -6.99 -3.09 -53.24
N ALA A 217 -7.22 -2.37 -52.13
CA ALA A 217 -8.18 -2.69 -51.06
C ALA A 217 -7.95 -3.90 -50.12
N THR A 218 -7.66 -3.56 -48.86
CA THR A 218 -8.00 -4.35 -47.65
C THR A 218 -8.84 -3.50 -46.69
N PRO A 219 -9.67 -4.10 -45.81
CA PRO A 219 -10.72 -3.38 -45.08
C PRO A 219 -10.24 -2.72 -43.78
N THR A 220 -10.92 -1.65 -43.39
CA THR A 220 -10.77 -0.98 -42.09
C THR A 220 -11.47 -1.75 -40.97
N ALA A 221 -10.73 -2.14 -39.93
CA ALA A 221 -11.30 -2.41 -38.61
C ALA A 221 -11.50 -1.08 -37.86
N GLN A 222 -12.65 -0.89 -37.23
CA GLN A 222 -13.04 0.40 -36.64
C GLN A 222 -12.60 0.49 -35.18
N THR A 223 -11.72 1.44 -34.87
CA THR A 223 -11.52 1.96 -33.50
C THR A 223 -12.18 3.32 -33.40
N ASN A 224 -13.39 3.37 -32.83
CA ASN A 224 -14.12 4.62 -32.61
C ASN A 224 -13.52 5.39 -31.44
N ASP A 225 -12.54 6.24 -31.71
CA ASP A 225 -12.18 7.42 -30.92
C ASP A 225 -11.33 8.37 -31.80
N GLU A 226 -11.94 8.87 -32.89
CA GLU A 226 -11.39 10.03 -33.61
C GLU A 226 -11.76 11.31 -32.84
N PRO A 227 -10.79 12.08 -32.32
CA PRO A 227 -11.08 13.39 -31.78
C PRO A 227 -11.49 14.33 -32.91
N ASP A 228 -12.68 14.93 -32.77
CA ASP A 228 -13.27 15.88 -33.71
C ASP A 228 -12.23 16.95 -34.17
N PRO A 229 -11.99 17.13 -35.49
CA PRO A 229 -10.98 18.06 -36.00
C PRO A 229 -11.31 19.55 -35.72
N GLU A 230 -12.51 19.88 -35.25
CA GLU A 230 -12.90 21.24 -34.85
C GLU A 230 -12.79 21.50 -33.33
N GLN A 231 -12.01 20.70 -32.59
CA GLN A 231 -11.63 21.04 -31.21
C GLN A 231 -10.82 22.36 -31.16
N GLU A 232 -11.50 23.45 -30.79
CA GLU A 232 -10.92 24.80 -30.78
C GLU A 232 -9.67 24.88 -29.90
N ARG A 233 -8.53 25.14 -30.56
CA ARG A 233 -7.23 25.37 -29.92
C ARG A 233 -7.24 26.67 -29.13
N THR A 234 -7.67 26.61 -27.88
CA THR A 234 -7.84 27.76 -26.99
C THR A 234 -6.67 27.95 -26.00
N LEU A 235 -5.80 26.95 -25.82
CA LEU A 235 -4.71 26.99 -24.84
C LEU A 235 -3.43 27.61 -25.44
N LYS A 236 -3.18 28.88 -25.13
CA LYS A 236 -2.02 29.64 -25.63
C LYS A 236 -0.73 29.38 -24.84
N CYS A 237 0.32 28.93 -25.51
CA CYS A 237 1.66 28.82 -24.92
C CYS A 237 2.22 30.21 -24.56
N LYS A 238 2.81 30.33 -23.36
CA LYS A 238 3.43 31.57 -22.87
C LYS A 238 4.75 31.90 -23.58
N GLU A 239 5.54 30.87 -23.92
CA GLU A 239 6.87 31.04 -24.52
C GLU A 239 6.83 31.40 -26.01
N CYS A 240 6.07 30.65 -26.82
CA CYS A 240 6.05 30.81 -28.28
C CYS A 240 4.74 31.39 -28.84
N GLY A 241 3.71 31.60 -28.00
CA GLY A 241 2.44 32.16 -28.41
C GLY A 241 1.53 31.27 -29.27
N ARG A 242 1.94 30.03 -29.60
CA ARG A 242 1.12 29.05 -30.34
C ARG A 242 -0.11 28.63 -29.53
N MET A 243 -1.21 28.42 -30.24
CA MET A 243 -2.45 27.83 -29.72
C MET A 243 -2.42 26.30 -29.82
N ASN A 244 -2.78 25.62 -28.73
CA ASN A 244 -2.79 24.16 -28.57
C ASN A 244 -4.17 23.72 -28.05
N LEU A 245 -4.43 22.42 -28.03
CA LEU A 245 -5.67 21.85 -27.46
C LEU A 245 -5.69 22.03 -25.92
N PRO A 246 -6.87 22.16 -25.28
CA PRO A 246 -6.98 22.24 -23.81
C PRO A 246 -6.47 21.01 -23.06
N THR A 247 -6.39 19.86 -23.74
CA THR A 247 -5.91 18.58 -23.22
C THR A 247 -4.38 18.43 -23.28
N GLU A 248 -3.68 19.28 -24.01
CA GLU A 248 -2.23 19.18 -24.19
C GLU A 248 -1.44 19.71 -22.99
N TRP A 249 -0.47 18.94 -22.52
CA TRP A 249 0.39 19.30 -21.38
C TRP A 249 1.68 20.02 -21.83
N TYR A 250 2.02 19.93 -23.12
CA TYR A 250 3.21 20.55 -23.71
C TYR A 250 2.86 21.23 -25.03
N CYS A 251 3.54 22.32 -25.37
CA CYS A 251 3.28 23.02 -26.61
C CYS A 251 3.91 22.30 -27.82
N GLU A 252 3.08 21.89 -28.79
CA GLU A 252 3.51 21.30 -30.07
C GLU A 252 4.62 22.07 -30.80
N GLY A 253 4.68 23.39 -30.61
CA GLY A 253 5.59 24.28 -31.33
C GLY A 253 6.97 24.47 -30.69
N CYS A 254 7.14 24.16 -29.41
CA CYS A 254 8.40 24.40 -28.70
C CYS A 254 8.70 23.46 -27.52
N GLY A 255 7.82 22.52 -27.17
CA GLY A 255 7.98 21.58 -26.06
C GLY A 255 7.83 22.19 -24.65
N ALA A 256 7.57 23.50 -24.52
CA ALA A 256 7.35 24.13 -23.23
C ALA A 256 6.04 23.66 -22.58
N GLU A 257 6.07 23.44 -21.27
CA GLU A 257 4.90 23.03 -20.47
C GLU A 257 3.75 24.04 -20.59
N LEU A 258 2.55 23.52 -20.84
CA LEU A 258 1.31 24.28 -20.81
C LEU A 258 0.75 24.18 -19.39
N ALA A 259 0.75 25.30 -18.67
CA ALA A 259 0.33 25.36 -17.28
C ALA A 259 -1.18 25.09 -17.12
N ALA A 260 -1.54 23.82 -16.95
CA ALA A 260 -2.90 23.36 -16.72
C ALA A 260 -3.44 23.82 -15.35
N LEU A 261 -4.71 24.27 -15.34
CA LEU A 261 -5.54 24.62 -14.19
C LEU A 261 -7.01 24.29 -14.52
#